data_AF-A0A651EMW2-F1
#
_entry.id   AF-A0A651EMW2-F1
#
_cell.length_a   1.000
_cell.length_b   1.000
_cell.length_c   1.000
_cell.angle_alpha   90.00
_cell.angle_beta   90.00
_cell.angle_gamma   90.00
#
_symmetry.space_group_name_H-M   'P 1'
#
loop_
_entity.id
_entity.type
_entity.pdbx_description
1 polymer ?
#
loop_
_entity_poly.entity_id
_entity_poly.type
_entity_poly.pdbx_seq_one_letter_code
_entity_poly.pdbx_strand_id
1 'polypeptide(L)'
;MKKIRKTKIIGTLGPAVDDDAKIRGLITSGLNICRLNFSHGSHDEHLTRIQRARKASAELEIPVAFMLDTKGPEIRTGAVKDDGTLELHHGNRIVLTTETVAGTEERLSISYAELPDDVVPGMHIFVADGLIDLEVEEVRGTEIVCMVRNGGLIGSRKNVNVPGVRTRLPAMTKKDIDDILFGLHEKVDFIAASFIRKAENVQEIKNLLHDHKSEIRVIAKIEDEEGLENIEDIIRVSDGIMIARGDLGVQLSTELIPMAQKRIIHLCNTMNKPVIVATQMLDSMIHNPKPTRAETTDVANAIFDGADCVMLSGETAGGRYPVESVAMLDKIARAVEESEEYRKECQAHFYARRNDTSDMGHAIARAAYVVADEVGASAIIAPSLRGNSPRVLSQFRPQQDIIAVTVSDRVQRQLLIHWGVTPIKTEFANDSDAMIQNAIRVSLASGYVGRLDRVVTAAGIPVNSPIMMNTVKVHFLGNILNRGQFGCGKLGSGRIVKCEDAHSARRRLRLDGGEIMLTRGFTKEHLPLLEGLAGVIVENETPLSPEDIQSANPDIAFIGEVPDAYTTFEENFYVSLDGEELLIYEGIITGE
;
A
#
# COMPACT_ATOMS: atom_id res chain seq x y z
N MET A 1 -11.59 5.87 -15.29
CA MET A 1 -11.11 4.64 -14.60
C MET A 1 -11.06 4.87 -13.09
N LYS A 2 -11.08 3.83 -12.26
CA LYS A 2 -10.95 4.00 -10.79
C LYS A 2 -9.53 4.42 -10.44
N LYS A 3 -9.35 5.61 -9.84
CA LYS A 3 -8.03 6.09 -9.39
C LYS A 3 -7.58 5.34 -8.14
N ILE A 4 -6.45 4.65 -8.21
CA ILE A 4 -5.95 3.79 -7.15
C ILE A 4 -4.98 4.57 -6.24
N ARG A 5 -5.18 4.47 -4.92
CA ARG A 5 -4.19 4.93 -3.94
C ARG A 5 -3.11 3.86 -3.76
N LYS A 6 -1.85 4.26 -3.80
CA LYS A 6 -0.71 3.33 -3.71
C LYS A 6 -0.43 2.94 -2.25
N THR A 7 -0.22 3.91 -1.38
CA THR A 7 0.01 3.75 0.07
C THR A 7 -1.22 3.14 0.72
N LYS A 8 -1.02 2.21 1.65
CA LYS A 8 -2.12 1.49 2.32
C LYS A 8 -2.45 2.14 3.66
N ILE A 9 -3.71 2.05 4.06
CA ILE A 9 -4.19 2.61 5.33
C ILE A 9 -4.57 1.47 6.26
N ILE A 10 -3.97 1.50 7.44
CA ILE A 10 -4.30 0.62 8.56
C ILE A 10 -5.07 1.45 9.58
N GLY A 11 -6.15 0.89 10.11
CA GLY A 11 -7.00 1.55 11.10
C GLY A 11 -7.30 0.59 12.24
N THR A 12 -7.12 1.06 13.46
CA THR A 12 -7.38 0.27 14.67
C THR A 12 -8.88 0.24 14.96
N LEU A 13 -9.44 -0.96 15.09
CA LEU A 13 -10.83 -1.15 15.51
C LEU A 13 -10.94 -1.04 17.03
N GLY A 14 -11.92 -0.29 17.50
CA GLY A 14 -12.18 -0.07 18.91
C GLY A 14 -13.59 0.48 19.16
N PRO A 15 -13.90 0.90 20.39
CA PRO A 15 -15.23 1.34 20.79
C PRO A 15 -15.86 2.42 19.89
N ALA A 16 -15.05 3.33 19.33
CA ALA A 16 -15.55 4.38 18.45
C ALA A 16 -16.19 3.85 17.17
N VAL A 17 -15.86 2.62 16.77
CA VAL A 17 -16.29 1.97 15.52
C VAL A 17 -16.95 0.61 15.76
N ASP A 18 -17.43 0.34 16.97
CA ASP A 18 -18.24 -0.83 17.31
C ASP A 18 -19.69 -0.71 16.76
N ASP A 19 -19.83 -0.25 15.52
CA ASP A 19 -21.07 0.00 14.78
C ASP A 19 -20.92 -0.39 13.30
N ASP A 20 -21.93 -1.06 12.75
CA ASP A 20 -21.94 -1.57 11.37
C ASP A 20 -21.82 -0.42 10.34
N ALA A 21 -22.45 0.74 10.58
CA ALA A 21 -22.39 1.87 9.65
C ALA A 21 -21.01 2.53 9.65
N LYS A 22 -20.39 2.70 10.82
CA LYS A 22 -19.03 3.21 10.92
C LYS A 22 -18.00 2.29 10.29
N ILE A 23 -18.10 0.98 10.49
CA ILE A 23 -17.21 0.01 9.83
C ILE A 23 -17.34 0.11 8.32
N ARG A 24 -18.56 0.16 7.76
CA ARG A 24 -18.76 0.40 6.32
C ARG A 24 -18.12 1.73 5.90
N GLY A 25 -18.33 2.78 6.69
CA GLY A 25 -17.70 4.09 6.52
C GLY A 25 -16.18 3.98 6.37
N LEU A 26 -15.50 3.35 7.33
CA LEU A 26 -14.05 3.14 7.28
C LEU A 26 -13.60 2.46 5.98
N ILE A 27 -14.27 1.37 5.60
CA ILE A 27 -13.94 0.61 4.37
C ILE A 27 -14.11 1.48 3.14
N THR A 28 -15.26 2.17 3.00
CA THR A 28 -15.54 3.04 1.86
C THR A 28 -14.65 4.28 1.79
N SER A 29 -14.16 4.77 2.94
CA SER A 29 -13.18 5.85 3.01
C SER A 29 -11.75 5.41 2.66
N GLY A 30 -11.54 4.11 2.43
CA GLY A 30 -10.28 3.56 1.93
C GLY A 30 -9.46 2.80 2.96
N LEU A 31 -10.04 2.29 4.05
CA LEU A 31 -9.33 1.38 4.96
C LEU A 31 -8.91 0.08 4.24
N ASN A 32 -7.64 -0.34 4.37
CA ASN A 32 -7.16 -1.61 3.80
C ASN A 32 -7.02 -2.72 4.85
N ILE A 33 -6.55 -2.37 6.05
CA ILE A 33 -6.25 -3.35 7.10
C ILE A 33 -6.89 -2.90 8.42
N CYS A 34 -7.69 -3.79 9.00
CA CYS A 34 -8.25 -3.65 10.34
C CYS A 34 -7.23 -4.14 11.37
N ARG A 35 -6.67 -3.24 12.17
CA ARG A 35 -5.82 -3.58 13.31
C ARG A 35 -6.67 -3.86 14.54
N LEU A 36 -6.32 -4.93 15.26
CA LEU A 36 -6.90 -5.33 16.54
C LEU A 36 -5.79 -5.25 17.58
N ASN A 37 -5.91 -4.34 18.54
CA ASN A 37 -4.90 -4.14 19.58
C ASN A 37 -5.20 -5.02 20.80
N PHE A 38 -4.40 -6.07 21.03
CA PHE A 38 -4.61 -7.05 22.11
C PHE A 38 -4.01 -6.63 23.46
N SER A 39 -3.40 -5.44 23.53
CA SER A 39 -3.12 -4.76 24.81
C SER A 39 -4.42 -4.41 25.56
N HIS A 40 -5.55 -4.33 24.84
CA HIS A 40 -6.87 -4.04 25.36
C HIS A 40 -7.93 -4.99 24.78
N GLY A 41 -9.07 -5.09 25.46
CA GLY A 41 -10.20 -5.90 25.01
C GLY A 41 -10.02 -7.40 25.22
N SER A 42 -11.15 -8.10 25.32
CA SER A 42 -11.23 -9.56 25.36
C SER A 42 -11.23 -10.18 23.97
N HIS A 43 -10.97 -11.50 23.88
CA HIS A 43 -11.11 -12.26 22.63
C HIS A 43 -12.54 -12.14 22.05
N ASP A 44 -13.57 -12.11 22.90
CA ASP A 44 -14.97 -11.97 22.48
C ASP A 44 -15.26 -10.63 21.81
N GLU A 45 -14.70 -9.54 22.35
CA GLU A 45 -14.81 -8.21 21.73
C GLU A 45 -14.12 -8.17 20.37
N HIS A 46 -12.90 -8.72 20.28
CA HIS A 46 -12.16 -8.78 19.02
C HIS A 46 -12.86 -9.66 17.98
N LEU A 47 -13.43 -10.79 18.40
CA LEU A 47 -14.24 -11.65 17.54
C LEU A 47 -15.42 -10.90 16.93
N THR A 48 -16.15 -10.14 17.77
CA THR A 48 -17.29 -9.33 17.32
C THR A 48 -16.86 -8.31 16.27
N ARG A 49 -15.73 -7.62 16.48
CA ARG A 49 -15.16 -6.65 15.52
C ARG A 49 -14.76 -7.31 14.20
N ILE A 50 -14.10 -8.47 14.25
CA ILE A 50 -13.72 -9.25 13.07
C ILE A 50 -14.97 -9.61 12.24
N GLN A 51 -16.01 -10.13 12.89
CA GLN A 51 -17.24 -10.57 12.22
C GLN A 51 -17.96 -9.40 11.53
N ARG A 52 -18.07 -8.25 12.20
CA ARG A 52 -18.67 -7.04 11.60
C ARG A 52 -17.88 -6.54 10.39
N ALA A 53 -16.56 -6.45 10.50
CA ALA A 53 -15.70 -6.02 9.41
C ALA A 53 -15.74 -6.98 8.22
N ARG A 54 -15.77 -8.30 8.44
CA ARG A 54 -15.95 -9.31 7.38
C ARG A 54 -17.29 -9.18 6.67
N LYS A 55 -18.37 -9.01 7.43
CA LYS A 55 -19.72 -8.80 6.89
C LYS A 55 -19.75 -7.53 6.02
N ALA A 56 -19.26 -6.41 6.53
CA ALA A 56 -19.20 -5.16 5.80
C ALA A 56 -18.34 -5.26 4.52
N SER A 57 -17.18 -5.92 4.60
CA SER A 57 -16.30 -6.17 3.45
C SER A 57 -16.99 -6.99 2.36
N ALA A 58 -17.72 -8.03 2.73
CA ALA A 58 -18.48 -8.87 1.79
C ALA A 58 -19.64 -8.11 1.14
N GLU A 59 -20.41 -7.33 1.92
CA GLU A 59 -21.53 -6.52 1.42
C GLU A 59 -21.07 -5.42 0.45
N LEU A 60 -19.88 -4.84 0.70
CA LEU A 60 -19.32 -3.76 -0.13
C LEU A 60 -18.49 -4.28 -1.32
N GLU A 61 -18.17 -5.57 -1.35
CA GLU A 61 -17.21 -6.17 -2.28
C GLU A 61 -15.83 -5.48 -2.28
N ILE A 62 -15.44 -4.93 -1.13
CA ILE A 62 -14.13 -4.29 -0.91
C ILE A 62 -13.35 -5.16 0.09
N PRO A 63 -12.23 -5.78 -0.32
CA PRO A 63 -11.46 -6.65 0.58
C PRO A 63 -10.77 -5.82 1.65
N VAL A 64 -10.80 -6.33 2.89
CA VAL A 64 -9.99 -5.82 4.01
C VAL A 64 -9.22 -6.96 4.66
N ALA A 65 -8.01 -6.68 5.10
CA ALA A 65 -7.19 -7.61 5.86
C ALA A 65 -7.33 -7.39 7.38
N PHE A 66 -6.92 -8.38 8.16
CA PHE A 66 -6.91 -8.31 9.62
C PHE A 66 -5.49 -8.44 10.17
N MET A 67 -5.13 -7.54 11.08
CA MET A 67 -3.85 -7.54 11.78
C MET A 67 -4.08 -7.64 13.28
N LEU A 68 -3.57 -8.71 13.88
CA LEU A 68 -3.52 -8.89 15.33
C LEU A 68 -2.24 -8.23 15.84
N ASP A 69 -2.36 -7.21 16.69
CA ASP A 69 -1.23 -6.56 17.34
C ASP A 69 -1.09 -7.08 18.77
N THR A 70 -0.02 -7.83 19.03
CA THR A 70 0.25 -8.47 20.32
C THR A 70 0.55 -7.41 21.39
N LYS A 71 0.30 -7.74 22.65
CA LYS A 71 0.68 -6.84 23.75
C LYS A 71 2.19 -6.80 23.91
N GLY A 72 2.82 -7.97 23.80
CA GLY A 72 4.24 -8.16 23.92
C GLY A 72 4.75 -8.12 25.36
N PRO A 73 6.05 -8.43 25.50
CA PRO A 73 6.75 -8.44 26.78
C PRO A 73 7.20 -7.02 27.14
N GLU A 74 6.54 -6.40 28.12
CA GLU A 74 6.88 -5.05 28.58
C GLU A 74 7.06 -5.01 30.11
N ILE A 75 7.83 -4.03 30.59
CA ILE A 75 7.96 -3.76 32.03
C ILE A 75 6.78 -2.86 32.45
N ARG A 76 6.16 -3.18 33.58
CA ARG A 76 5.07 -2.38 34.17
C ARG A 76 5.29 -2.14 35.64
N THR A 77 4.69 -1.05 36.13
CA THR A 77 4.53 -0.82 37.57
C THR A 77 3.49 -1.74 38.18
N GLY A 78 3.50 -1.87 39.51
CA GLY A 78 2.52 -2.61 40.29
C GLY A 78 1.15 -1.93 40.37
N ALA A 79 0.28 -2.48 41.21
CA ALA A 79 -0.97 -1.83 41.58
C ALA A 79 -0.68 -0.66 42.54
N VAL A 80 -1.32 0.47 42.30
CA VAL A 80 -1.38 1.57 43.26
C VAL A 80 -2.32 1.18 44.39
N LYS A 81 -2.03 1.62 45.62
CA LYS A 81 -2.90 1.39 46.76
C LYS A 81 -4.33 1.90 46.49
N ASP A 82 -5.32 1.10 46.87
CA ASP A 82 -6.76 1.37 46.70
C ASP A 82 -7.20 1.64 45.24
N ASP A 83 -6.40 1.18 44.25
CA ASP A 83 -6.60 1.39 42.81
C ASP A 83 -6.75 2.88 42.41
N GLY A 84 -6.15 3.76 43.22
CA GLY A 84 -6.14 5.20 43.01
C GLY A 84 -5.02 5.68 42.08
N THR A 85 -4.64 6.94 42.26
CA THR A 85 -3.54 7.59 41.55
C THR A 85 -2.48 8.07 42.54
N LEU A 86 -1.21 7.94 42.18
CA LEU A 86 -0.08 8.52 42.90
C LEU A 86 0.32 9.83 42.22
N GLU A 87 0.59 10.86 43.03
CA GLU A 87 1.19 12.10 42.56
C GLU A 87 2.68 12.10 42.92
N LEU A 88 3.54 11.98 41.92
CA LEU A 88 4.99 12.04 42.13
C LEU A 88 5.44 13.48 41.93
N HIS A 89 6.11 14.06 42.92
CA HIS A 89 6.60 15.43 42.86
C HIS A 89 8.10 15.48 42.54
N HIS A 90 8.49 16.44 41.69
CA HIS A 90 9.90 16.70 41.37
C HIS A 90 10.74 16.86 42.65
N GLY A 91 11.89 16.19 42.71
CA GLY A 91 12.83 16.27 43.83
C GLY A 91 12.52 15.30 44.97
N ASN A 92 11.39 14.60 44.94
CA ASN A 92 11.09 13.54 45.89
C ASN A 92 11.83 12.26 45.52
N ARG A 93 11.98 11.37 46.50
CA ARG A 93 12.54 10.03 46.30
C ARG A 93 11.44 8.98 46.27
N ILE A 94 11.59 8.02 45.37
CA ILE A 94 10.74 6.84 45.27
C ILE A 94 11.61 5.59 45.16
N VAL A 95 11.18 4.48 45.76
CA VAL A 95 11.83 3.18 45.66
C VAL A 95 11.04 2.28 44.71
N LEU A 96 11.64 1.87 43.60
CA LEU A 96 11.12 0.80 42.77
C LEU A 96 11.57 -0.55 43.35
N THR A 97 10.65 -1.50 43.51
CA THR A 97 10.97 -2.81 44.11
C THR A 97 10.41 -3.97 43.30
N THR A 98 11.09 -5.10 43.30
CA THR A 98 10.61 -6.33 42.66
C THR A 98 9.60 -7.08 43.54
N GLU A 99 9.47 -6.69 44.82
CA GLU A 99 8.46 -7.23 45.72
C GLU A 99 7.07 -6.70 45.36
N THR A 100 6.06 -7.56 45.48
CA THR A 100 4.67 -7.14 45.29
C THR A 100 4.21 -6.34 46.51
N VAL A 101 4.01 -5.03 46.32
CA VAL A 101 3.54 -4.09 47.33
C VAL A 101 2.40 -3.24 46.77
N ALA A 102 1.53 -2.72 47.65
CA ALA A 102 0.58 -1.70 47.26
C ALA A 102 1.34 -0.38 47.08
N GLY A 103 1.39 0.13 45.84
CA GLY A 103 2.19 1.29 45.48
C GLY A 103 1.78 2.55 46.24
N THR A 104 2.77 3.28 46.77
CA THR A 104 2.65 4.60 47.39
C THR A 104 3.63 5.58 46.71
N GLU A 105 3.60 6.85 47.12
CA GLU A 105 4.53 7.88 46.60
C GLU A 105 6.00 7.56 46.93
N GLU A 106 6.25 6.75 47.96
CA GLU A 106 7.59 6.37 48.42
C GLU A 106 8.07 5.02 47.88
N ARG A 107 7.16 4.10 47.52
CA ARG A 107 7.54 2.73 47.11
C ARG A 107 6.56 2.15 46.10
N LEU A 108 7.06 1.61 44.99
CA LEU A 108 6.24 1.08 43.89
C LEU A 108 6.84 -0.22 43.33
N SER A 109 6.00 -1.23 43.12
CA SER A 109 6.47 -2.49 42.51
C SER A 109 6.76 -2.33 41.02
N ILE A 110 7.66 -3.17 40.51
CA ILE A 110 7.92 -3.35 39.07
C ILE A 110 7.77 -4.82 38.68
N SER A 111 7.33 -5.09 37.46
CA SER A 111 7.03 -6.45 36.99
C SER A 111 8.26 -7.23 36.50
N TYR A 112 9.39 -6.57 36.29
CA TYR A 112 10.62 -7.18 35.79
C TYR A 112 11.60 -7.34 36.95
N ALA A 113 11.73 -8.57 37.45
CA ALA A 113 12.47 -8.90 38.66
C ALA A 113 13.98 -8.67 38.50
N GLU A 114 14.46 -8.73 37.27
CA GLU A 114 15.86 -8.54 36.91
C GLU A 114 16.23 -7.07 36.68
N LEU A 115 15.28 -6.12 36.76
CA LEU A 115 15.59 -4.71 36.52
C LEU A 115 16.70 -4.14 37.42
N PRO A 116 16.77 -4.47 38.73
CA PRO A 116 17.85 -3.99 39.59
C PRO A 116 19.25 -4.42 39.09
N ASP A 117 19.37 -5.56 38.41
CA ASP A 117 20.64 -6.03 37.85
C ASP A 117 21.02 -5.32 36.55
N ASP A 118 20.04 -4.70 35.89
CA ASP A 118 20.16 -4.14 34.56
C ASP A 118 20.32 -2.60 34.57
N VAL A 119 20.22 -1.95 35.74
CA VAL A 119 20.36 -0.49 35.90
C VAL A 119 21.52 -0.10 36.81
N VAL A 120 22.09 1.07 36.58
CA VAL A 120 23.15 1.66 37.40
C VAL A 120 22.84 3.10 37.79
N PRO A 121 23.45 3.65 38.85
CA PRO A 121 23.28 5.05 39.22
C PRO A 121 23.53 6.02 38.04
N GLY A 122 22.67 7.02 37.92
CA GLY A 122 22.65 8.01 36.84
C GLY A 122 21.79 7.62 35.63
N MET A 123 21.28 6.38 35.55
CA MET A 123 20.34 5.99 34.51
C MET A 123 18.94 6.55 34.76
N HIS A 124 18.18 6.74 33.67
CA HIS A 124 16.81 7.21 33.72
C HIS A 124 15.81 6.06 33.49
N ILE A 125 14.76 6.03 34.31
CA ILE A 125 13.63 5.11 34.23
C ILE A 125 12.38 5.96 33.98
N PHE A 126 11.76 5.75 32.82
CA PHE A 126 10.56 6.45 32.41
C PHE A 126 9.32 5.62 32.73
N VAL A 127 8.29 6.26 33.28
CA VAL A 127 7.00 5.61 33.60
C VAL A 127 5.86 6.33 32.88
N ALA A 128 4.87 5.57 32.42
CA ALA A 128 3.69 6.08 31.70
C ALA A 128 4.08 6.84 30.42
N ASP A 129 4.71 6.14 29.48
CA ASP A 129 5.10 6.67 28.16
C ASP A 129 5.99 7.93 28.23
N GLY A 130 6.90 7.98 29.23
CA GLY A 130 7.81 9.12 29.41
C GLY A 130 7.23 10.28 30.24
N LEU A 131 6.00 10.17 30.74
CA LEU A 131 5.39 11.21 31.58
C LEU A 131 6.21 11.45 32.86
N ILE A 132 6.60 10.38 33.53
CA ILE A 132 7.43 10.43 34.74
C ILE A 132 8.86 10.08 34.36
N ASP A 133 9.81 10.87 34.85
CA ASP A 133 11.24 10.63 34.71
C ASP A 133 11.86 10.40 36.10
N LEU A 134 12.46 9.23 36.29
CA LEU A 134 13.11 8.80 37.52
C LEU A 134 14.60 8.58 37.25
N GLU A 135 15.48 9.30 37.95
CA GLU A 135 16.92 9.06 37.89
C GLU A 135 17.34 8.10 39.01
N VAL A 136 18.03 7.02 38.66
CA VAL A 136 18.56 6.04 39.62
C VAL A 136 19.66 6.68 40.45
N GLU A 137 19.46 6.78 41.77
CA GLU A 137 20.51 7.21 42.71
C GLU A 137 21.34 6.02 43.21
N GLU A 138 20.68 4.90 43.52
CA GLU A 138 21.33 3.73 44.13
C GLU A 138 20.51 2.45 43.87
N VAL A 139 21.19 1.31 43.72
CA VAL A 139 20.56 -0.02 43.68
C VAL A 139 20.94 -0.81 44.93
N ARG A 140 19.95 -1.35 45.64
CA ARG A 140 20.08 -2.10 46.90
C ARG A 140 19.35 -3.43 46.82
N GLY A 141 20.03 -4.46 46.31
CA GLY A 141 19.41 -5.78 46.15
C GLY A 141 18.21 -5.72 45.21
N THR A 142 16.99 -5.90 45.74
CA THR A 142 15.73 -5.86 44.98
C THR A 142 15.11 -4.46 44.87
N GLU A 143 15.77 -3.44 45.41
CA GLU A 143 15.27 -2.06 45.45
C GLU A 143 16.13 -1.14 44.60
N ILE A 144 15.48 -0.26 43.84
CA ILE A 144 16.11 0.80 43.05
C ILE A 144 15.62 2.12 43.64
N VAL A 145 16.52 2.87 44.26
CA VAL A 145 16.23 4.18 44.83
C VAL A 145 16.36 5.21 43.73
N CYS A 146 15.29 5.94 43.44
CA CYS A 146 15.24 6.93 42.38
C CYS A 146 14.88 8.32 42.91
N MET A 147 15.44 9.34 42.24
CA MET A 147 15.05 10.73 42.34
C MET A 147 14.03 11.07 41.25
N VAL A 148 12.90 11.65 41.60
CA VAL A 148 11.90 12.12 40.63
C VAL A 148 12.43 13.38 39.93
N ARG A 149 12.77 13.27 38.65
CA ARG A 149 13.20 14.40 37.80
C ARG A 149 12.04 15.06 37.10
N ASN A 150 11.05 14.29 36.66
CA ASN A 150 9.78 14.83 36.20
C ASN A 150 8.63 14.10 36.88
N GLY A 151 7.76 14.87 37.54
CA GLY A 151 6.64 14.38 38.31
C GLY A 151 5.34 14.34 37.53
N GLY A 152 4.29 13.82 38.16
CA GLY A 152 2.96 13.72 37.55
C GLY A 152 2.09 12.67 38.21
N LEU A 153 0.86 12.56 37.71
CA LEU A 153 -0.13 11.60 38.18
C LEU A 153 0.00 10.27 37.45
N ILE A 154 0.20 9.18 38.19
CA ILE A 154 0.22 7.82 37.65
C ILE A 154 -0.78 6.91 38.37
N GLY A 155 -1.39 6.00 37.61
CA GLY A 155 -2.25 4.94 38.15
C GLY A 155 -1.54 3.59 38.22
N SER A 156 -2.30 2.53 38.48
CA SER A 156 -1.83 1.15 38.45
C SER A 156 -1.28 0.71 37.08
N ARG A 157 -0.29 -0.18 37.08
CA ARG A 157 0.16 -0.97 35.90
C ARG A 157 0.58 -0.14 34.69
N LYS A 158 1.24 0.99 34.91
CA LYS A 158 1.80 1.84 33.85
C LYS A 158 3.05 1.18 33.26
N ASN A 159 3.29 1.39 31.97
CA ASN A 159 4.50 0.90 31.33
C ASN A 159 5.74 1.61 31.89
N VAL A 160 6.86 0.89 31.85
CA VAL A 160 8.17 1.34 32.33
C VAL A 160 9.18 1.12 31.21
N ASN A 161 9.96 2.16 30.92
CA ASN A 161 10.93 2.22 29.85
C ASN A 161 12.28 2.61 30.43
N VAL A 162 13.36 1.92 30.05
CA VAL A 162 14.70 2.19 30.57
C VAL A 162 15.68 2.27 29.39
N PRO A 163 15.93 3.47 28.84
CA PRO A 163 16.82 3.65 27.70
C PRO A 163 18.23 3.13 27.97
N GLY A 164 18.84 2.54 26.95
CA GLY A 164 20.17 1.93 27.03
C GLY A 164 20.22 0.56 27.73
N VAL A 165 19.09 0.03 28.21
CA VAL A 165 19.03 -1.30 28.84
C VAL A 165 18.56 -2.37 27.87
N ARG A 166 19.37 -3.43 27.74
CA ARG A 166 19.00 -4.64 27.01
C ARG A 166 18.32 -5.63 27.94
N THR A 167 16.99 -5.59 27.96
CA THR A 167 16.20 -6.44 28.87
C THR A 167 16.30 -7.93 28.48
N ARG A 168 16.16 -8.84 29.46
CA ARG A 168 16.13 -10.29 29.25
C ARG A 168 14.72 -10.84 29.06
N LEU A 169 13.76 -9.98 28.71
CA LEU A 169 12.38 -10.38 28.51
C LEU A 169 12.25 -11.41 27.35
N PRO A 170 11.34 -12.40 27.47
CA PRO A 170 11.12 -13.41 26.42
C PRO A 170 10.57 -12.77 25.15
N ALA A 171 10.56 -13.49 24.02
CA ALA A 171 9.98 -12.98 22.76
C ALA A 171 8.45 -12.80 22.82
N MET A 172 7.77 -13.68 23.56
CA MET A 172 6.32 -13.69 23.71
C MET A 172 5.95 -13.97 25.17
N THR A 173 4.91 -13.30 25.66
CA THR A 173 4.27 -13.69 26.92
C THR A 173 3.30 -14.86 26.69
N LYS A 174 2.85 -15.52 27.76
CA LYS A 174 1.78 -16.54 27.66
C LYS A 174 0.52 -15.96 27.01
N LYS A 175 0.18 -14.72 27.35
CA LYS A 175 -0.95 -14.01 26.74
C LYS A 175 -0.76 -13.83 25.23
N ASP A 176 0.44 -13.46 24.79
CA ASP A 176 0.70 -13.29 23.35
C ASP A 176 0.53 -14.61 22.59
N ILE A 177 0.96 -15.74 23.17
CA ILE A 177 0.73 -17.07 22.60
C ILE A 177 -0.78 -17.34 22.49
N ASP A 178 -1.54 -17.14 23.55
CA ASP A 178 -3.00 -17.34 23.56
C ASP A 178 -3.71 -16.43 22.53
N ASP A 179 -3.26 -15.18 22.39
CA ASP A 179 -3.76 -14.21 21.41
C ASP A 179 -3.42 -14.65 19.97
N ILE A 180 -2.20 -15.14 19.72
CA ILE A 180 -1.80 -15.68 18.41
C ILE A 180 -2.63 -16.91 18.05
N LEU A 181 -2.89 -17.81 19.01
CA LEU A 181 -3.75 -18.98 18.79
C LEU A 181 -5.20 -18.58 18.47
N PHE A 182 -5.72 -17.54 19.10
CA PHE A 182 -6.99 -16.92 18.72
C PHE A 182 -6.94 -16.40 17.27
N GLY A 183 -5.88 -15.66 16.91
CA GLY A 183 -5.68 -15.15 15.55
C GLY A 183 -5.62 -16.25 14.48
N LEU A 184 -5.02 -17.40 14.81
CA LEU A 184 -5.01 -18.59 13.96
C LEU A 184 -6.42 -19.13 13.70
N HIS A 185 -7.19 -19.31 14.77
CA HIS A 185 -8.58 -19.78 14.68
C HIS A 185 -9.43 -18.82 13.83
N GLU A 186 -9.29 -17.53 14.09
CA GLU A 186 -10.02 -16.49 13.37
C GLU A 186 -9.45 -16.20 11.98
N LYS A 187 -8.35 -16.82 11.54
CA LYS A 187 -7.72 -16.61 10.23
C LYS A 187 -7.41 -15.14 9.95
N VAL A 188 -6.78 -14.46 10.91
CA VAL A 188 -6.21 -13.12 10.65
C VAL A 188 -5.12 -13.23 9.58
N ASP A 189 -4.75 -12.11 8.96
CA ASP A 189 -3.80 -12.12 7.84
C ASP A 189 -2.36 -11.80 8.30
N PHE A 190 -2.26 -10.99 9.36
CA PHE A 190 -0.99 -10.50 9.92
C PHE A 190 -0.97 -10.59 11.45
N ILE A 191 0.22 -10.81 12.00
CA ILE A 191 0.56 -10.57 13.42
C ILE A 191 1.58 -9.44 13.47
N ALA A 192 1.26 -8.34 14.16
CA ALA A 192 2.21 -7.33 14.54
C ALA A 192 2.77 -7.68 15.92
N ALA A 193 4.05 -8.05 15.95
CA ALA A 193 4.73 -8.54 17.14
C ALA A 193 5.43 -7.38 17.86
N SER A 194 5.05 -7.13 19.11
CA SER A 194 5.54 -6.01 19.93
C SER A 194 6.89 -6.33 20.57
N PHE A 195 7.69 -5.28 20.83
CA PHE A 195 9.00 -5.29 21.50
C PHE A 195 10.00 -6.26 20.86
N ILE A 196 10.02 -6.33 19.52
CA ILE A 196 10.96 -7.17 18.79
C ILE A 196 12.33 -6.50 18.76
N ARG A 197 13.31 -7.20 19.32
CA ARG A 197 14.68 -6.71 19.51
C ARG A 197 15.71 -7.51 18.73
N LYS A 198 15.38 -8.75 18.38
CA LYS A 198 16.28 -9.69 17.70
C LYS A 198 15.56 -10.55 16.67
N ALA A 199 16.30 -11.06 15.70
CA ALA A 199 15.77 -11.95 14.66
C ALA A 199 15.19 -13.24 15.26
N GLU A 200 15.77 -13.74 16.35
CA GLU A 200 15.31 -14.93 17.05
C GLU A 200 13.88 -14.76 17.57
N ASN A 201 13.50 -13.56 18.05
CA ASN A 201 12.14 -13.30 18.54
C ASN A 201 11.10 -13.50 17.43
N VAL A 202 11.40 -13.03 16.23
CA VAL A 202 10.53 -13.21 15.06
C VAL A 202 10.48 -14.69 14.66
N GLN A 203 11.61 -15.39 14.71
CA GLN A 203 11.69 -16.80 14.37
C GLN A 203 10.90 -17.68 15.34
N GLU A 204 10.87 -17.37 16.63
CA GLU A 204 10.04 -18.05 17.62
C GLU A 204 8.54 -17.97 17.26
N ILE A 205 8.05 -16.78 16.89
CA ILE A 205 6.66 -16.59 16.43
C ILE A 205 6.42 -17.37 15.14
N LYS A 206 7.35 -17.34 14.19
CA LYS A 206 7.24 -18.08 12.92
C LYS A 206 7.22 -19.59 13.13
N ASN A 207 8.00 -20.11 14.08
CA ASN A 207 7.99 -21.53 14.43
C ASN A 207 6.63 -21.92 15.01
N LEU A 208 6.07 -21.12 15.93
CA LEU A 208 4.73 -21.34 16.46
C LEU A 208 3.67 -21.39 15.33
N LEU A 209 3.74 -20.47 14.37
CA LEU A 209 2.84 -20.46 13.20
C LEU A 209 3.06 -21.69 12.30
N HIS A 210 4.32 -22.10 12.09
CA HIS A 210 4.68 -23.25 11.29
C HIS A 210 4.15 -24.56 11.88
N ASP A 211 4.27 -24.74 13.19
CA ASP A 211 3.75 -25.91 13.92
C ASP A 211 2.23 -26.05 13.75
N HIS A 212 1.53 -24.92 13.57
CA HIS A 212 0.09 -24.87 13.31
C HIS A 212 -0.26 -24.80 11.81
N LYS A 213 0.71 -24.98 10.91
CA LYS A 213 0.55 -24.92 9.45
C LYS A 213 -0.10 -23.63 8.97
N SER A 214 0.20 -22.54 9.65
CA SER A 214 -0.33 -21.22 9.36
C SER A 214 0.53 -20.48 8.37
N GLU A 215 -0.12 -19.70 7.51
CA GLU A 215 0.54 -18.82 6.54
C GLU A 215 0.36 -17.34 6.90
N ILE A 216 0.01 -17.04 8.15
CA ILE A 216 -0.03 -15.68 8.69
C ILE A 216 1.35 -15.04 8.58
N ARG A 217 1.38 -13.76 8.25
CA ARG A 217 2.61 -12.98 8.07
C ARG A 217 2.97 -12.25 9.35
N VAL A 218 4.25 -12.26 9.72
CA VAL A 218 4.75 -11.62 10.94
C VAL A 218 5.37 -10.26 10.62
N ILE A 219 4.82 -9.20 11.21
CA ILE A 219 5.30 -7.83 11.13
C ILE A 219 6.02 -7.53 12.45
N ALA A 220 7.33 -7.31 12.41
CA ALA A 220 8.07 -6.95 13.62
C ALA A 220 7.88 -5.46 13.94
N LYS A 221 7.50 -5.14 15.17
CA LYS A 221 7.41 -3.76 15.66
C LYS A 221 8.73 -3.36 16.29
N ILE A 222 9.28 -2.25 15.81
CA ILE A 222 10.52 -1.67 16.31
C ILE A 222 10.15 -0.53 17.24
N GLU A 223 10.44 -0.73 18.52
CA GLU A 223 9.95 0.08 19.64
C GLU A 223 11.10 0.56 20.55
N ASP A 224 12.32 0.04 20.36
CA ASP A 224 13.48 0.40 21.17
C ASP A 224 14.80 0.46 20.39
N GLU A 225 15.86 0.84 21.11
CA GLU A 225 17.20 0.99 20.55
C GLU A 225 17.81 -0.34 20.12
N GLU A 226 17.64 -1.43 20.90
CA GLU A 226 18.19 -2.75 20.56
C GLU A 226 17.57 -3.28 19.25
N GLY A 227 16.26 -3.12 19.05
CA GLY A 227 15.60 -3.46 17.80
C GLY A 227 16.07 -2.60 16.62
N LEU A 228 16.36 -1.31 16.84
CA LEU A 228 16.92 -0.43 15.81
C LEU A 228 18.37 -0.77 15.45
N GLU A 229 19.19 -1.20 16.42
CA GLU A 229 20.55 -1.68 16.19
C GLU A 229 20.54 -2.95 15.33
N ASN A 230 19.65 -3.90 15.64
CA ASN A 230 19.53 -5.20 14.98
C ASN A 230 18.59 -5.19 13.76
N ILE A 231 18.20 -4.01 13.28
CA ILE A 231 17.11 -3.85 12.30
C ILE A 231 17.30 -4.67 11.02
N GLU A 232 18.53 -4.76 10.51
CA GLU A 232 18.80 -5.49 9.27
C GLU A 232 18.51 -6.99 9.40
N ASP A 233 18.92 -7.60 10.51
CA ASP A 233 18.69 -9.02 10.76
C ASP A 233 17.21 -9.31 11.02
N ILE A 234 16.52 -8.42 11.74
CA ILE A 234 15.08 -8.50 11.96
C ILE A 234 14.32 -8.42 10.63
N ILE A 235 14.67 -7.49 9.74
CA ILE A 235 14.04 -7.34 8.40
C ILE A 235 14.18 -8.62 7.59
N ARG A 236 15.36 -9.27 7.59
CA ARG A 236 15.62 -10.49 6.82
C ARG A 236 14.62 -11.60 7.16
N VAL A 237 14.36 -11.80 8.45
CA VAL A 237 13.49 -12.88 8.94
C VAL A 237 12.02 -12.49 9.05
N SER A 238 11.68 -11.20 9.02
CA SER A 238 10.29 -10.70 9.10
C SER A 238 9.56 -10.74 7.76
N ASP A 239 8.23 -10.70 7.79
CA ASP A 239 7.40 -10.48 6.59
C ASP A 239 7.10 -9.00 6.32
N GLY A 240 7.45 -8.12 7.26
CA GLY A 240 7.35 -6.66 7.18
C GLY A 240 7.79 -6.03 8.51
N ILE A 241 7.87 -4.70 8.54
CA ILE A 241 8.23 -3.93 9.75
C ILE A 241 7.15 -2.91 10.07
N MET A 242 6.94 -2.64 11.36
CA MET A 242 6.18 -1.50 11.85
C MET A 242 7.07 -0.60 12.69
N ILE A 243 7.12 0.68 12.36
CA ILE A 243 7.87 1.71 13.07
C ILE A 243 6.90 2.37 14.06
N ALA A 244 7.01 2.01 15.34
CA ALA A 244 6.16 2.54 16.40
C ALA A 244 6.83 3.78 17.02
N ARG A 245 6.57 4.94 16.42
CA ARG A 245 7.28 6.20 16.74
C ARG A 245 7.04 6.70 18.16
N GLY A 246 5.86 6.45 18.72
CA GLY A 246 5.52 6.76 20.10
C GLY A 246 6.42 6.01 21.07
N ASP A 247 6.44 4.68 20.98
CA ASP A 247 7.26 3.82 21.84
C ASP A 247 8.76 4.07 21.62
N LEU A 248 9.19 4.16 20.35
CA LEU A 248 10.58 4.45 20.00
C LEU A 248 11.02 5.84 20.49
N GLY A 249 10.11 6.81 20.51
CA GLY A 249 10.32 8.17 21.02
C GLY A 249 10.52 8.25 22.53
N VAL A 250 10.16 7.21 23.28
CA VAL A 250 10.48 7.10 24.71
C VAL A 250 11.90 6.54 24.91
N GLN A 251 12.40 5.76 23.96
CA GLN A 251 13.69 5.07 24.04
C GLN A 251 14.84 5.87 23.41
N LEU A 252 14.55 6.64 22.36
CA LEU A 252 15.52 7.48 21.65
C LEU A 252 15.25 8.96 21.88
N SER A 253 16.30 9.78 21.81
CA SER A 253 16.13 11.23 21.74
C SER A 253 15.25 11.62 20.55
N THR A 254 14.30 12.52 20.78
CA THR A 254 13.26 12.92 19.82
C THR A 254 13.84 13.36 18.47
N GLU A 255 14.99 14.04 18.45
CA GLU A 255 15.67 14.50 17.24
C GLU A 255 16.22 13.37 16.35
N LEU A 256 16.39 12.16 16.89
CA LEU A 256 16.89 10.99 16.16
C LEU A 256 15.76 10.18 15.49
N ILE A 257 14.50 10.33 15.93
CA ILE A 257 13.36 9.59 15.41
C ILE A 257 13.19 9.73 13.88
N PRO A 258 13.30 10.92 13.28
CA PRO A 258 13.20 11.04 11.82
C PRO A 258 14.30 10.27 11.08
N MET A 259 15.51 10.19 11.65
CA MET A 259 16.63 9.46 11.03
C MET A 259 16.42 7.94 11.13
N ALA A 260 15.94 7.46 12.29
CA ALA A 260 15.58 6.06 12.47
C ALA A 260 14.47 5.62 11.50
N GLN A 261 13.41 6.43 11.35
CA GLN A 261 12.32 6.17 10.41
C GLN A 261 12.83 6.00 8.98
N LYS A 262 13.58 7.00 8.48
CA LYS A 262 14.13 6.98 7.12
C LYS A 262 15.04 5.77 6.89
N ARG A 263 15.90 5.43 7.87
CA ARG A 263 16.78 4.25 7.79
C ARG A 263 15.98 2.96 7.69
N ILE A 264 14.97 2.76 8.55
CA ILE A 264 14.15 1.54 8.55
C ILE A 264 13.39 1.42 7.23
N ILE A 265 12.74 2.49 6.76
CA ILE A 265 11.98 2.48 5.50
C ILE A 265 12.90 2.16 4.33
N HIS A 266 14.07 2.80 4.26
CA HIS A 266 15.05 2.54 3.21
C HIS A 266 15.48 1.06 3.18
N LEU A 267 15.81 0.48 4.34
CA LEU A 267 16.20 -0.93 4.44
C LEU A 267 15.06 -1.88 4.05
N CYS A 268 13.83 -1.59 4.46
CA CYS A 268 12.65 -2.39 4.12
C CYS A 268 12.38 -2.38 2.61
N ASN A 269 12.38 -1.20 2.00
CA ASN A 269 12.25 -1.05 0.55
C ASN A 269 13.39 -1.79 -0.17
N THR A 270 14.61 -1.69 0.36
CA THR A 270 15.78 -2.43 -0.15
C THR A 270 15.60 -3.94 -0.07
N MET A 271 15.04 -4.48 1.01
CA MET A 271 14.89 -5.93 1.19
C MET A 271 13.54 -6.50 0.72
N ASN A 272 12.74 -5.71 0.00
CA ASN A 272 11.38 -6.08 -0.45
C ASN A 272 10.47 -6.50 0.71
N LYS A 273 10.51 -5.75 1.80
CA LYS A 273 9.65 -5.95 2.97
C LYS A 273 8.72 -4.74 3.10
N PRO A 274 7.39 -4.94 3.25
CA PRO A 274 6.49 -3.84 3.49
C PRO A 274 6.80 -3.18 4.84
N VAL A 275 6.71 -1.86 4.88
CA VAL A 275 6.94 -1.07 6.10
C VAL A 275 5.73 -0.20 6.44
N ILE A 276 5.38 -0.19 7.72
CA ILE A 276 4.27 0.56 8.30
C ILE A 276 4.84 1.67 9.17
N VAL A 277 4.42 2.91 8.92
CA VAL A 277 4.68 4.03 9.85
C VAL A 277 3.45 4.18 10.76
N ALA A 278 3.67 4.06 12.06
CA ALA A 278 2.63 3.96 13.07
C ALA A 278 2.79 4.99 14.18
N THR A 279 1.67 5.30 14.85
CA THR A 279 1.51 6.25 15.98
C THR A 279 1.81 7.71 15.61
N GLN A 280 1.20 8.67 16.31
CA GLN A 280 1.42 10.10 16.09
C GLN A 280 1.17 10.55 14.64
N MET A 281 0.22 9.91 13.93
CA MET A 281 -0.07 10.26 12.54
C MET A 281 -1.03 11.44 12.50
N LEU A 282 -2.28 11.27 12.96
CA LEU A 282 -3.31 12.29 12.98
C LEU A 282 -3.93 12.40 14.39
N ASP A 283 -3.13 12.23 15.45
CA ASP A 283 -3.59 12.11 16.85
C ASP A 283 -4.57 13.22 17.27
N SER A 284 -4.38 14.46 16.81
CA SER A 284 -5.30 15.56 17.11
C SER A 284 -6.73 15.30 16.61
N MET A 285 -6.91 14.41 15.63
CA MET A 285 -8.21 13.99 15.11
C MET A 285 -8.99 13.03 16.01
N ILE A 286 -8.37 12.53 17.10
CA ILE A 286 -9.11 11.93 18.21
C ILE A 286 -10.17 12.91 18.73
N HIS A 287 -9.80 14.20 18.78
CA HIS A 287 -10.63 15.25 19.34
C HIS A 287 -11.13 16.27 18.32
N ASN A 288 -10.51 16.40 17.15
CA ASN A 288 -10.81 17.44 16.19
C ASN A 288 -11.19 16.87 14.81
N PRO A 289 -12.07 17.54 14.05
CA PRO A 289 -12.47 17.06 12.72
C PRO A 289 -11.38 17.23 11.64
N LYS A 290 -10.26 17.90 11.97
CA LYS A 290 -9.14 18.16 11.06
C LYS A 290 -7.83 18.05 11.82
N PRO A 291 -6.76 17.58 11.17
CA PRO A 291 -5.45 17.50 11.79
C PRO A 291 -4.77 18.87 11.79
N THR A 292 -3.66 18.95 12.53
CA THR A 292 -2.74 20.07 12.46
C THR A 292 -1.93 20.03 11.15
N ARG A 293 -1.31 21.16 10.80
CA ARG A 293 -0.39 21.23 9.65
C ARG A 293 0.86 20.39 9.87
N ALA A 294 1.32 20.27 11.12
CA ALA A 294 2.47 19.44 11.48
C ALA A 294 2.19 17.96 11.21
N GLU A 295 1.07 17.44 11.71
CA GLU A 295 0.62 16.05 11.46
C GLU A 295 0.43 15.77 9.96
N THR A 296 -0.18 16.70 9.23
CA THR A 296 -0.34 16.57 7.77
C THR A 296 1.02 16.45 7.07
N THR A 297 1.99 17.27 7.48
CA THR A 297 3.35 17.26 6.92
C THR A 297 4.10 15.98 7.29
N ASP A 298 3.92 15.50 8.52
CA ASP A 298 4.54 14.27 9.01
C ASP A 298 4.03 13.03 8.26
N VAL A 299 2.70 12.90 8.08
CA VAL A 299 2.09 11.86 7.24
C VAL A 299 2.64 11.93 5.81
N ALA A 300 2.70 13.13 5.22
CA ALA A 300 3.23 13.30 3.87
C ALA A 300 4.69 12.85 3.77
N ASN A 301 5.54 13.20 4.75
CA ASN A 301 6.94 12.78 4.78
C ASN A 301 7.10 11.27 4.95
N ALA A 302 6.27 10.60 5.74
CA ALA A 302 6.28 9.14 5.82
C ALA A 302 6.02 8.49 4.45
N ILE A 303 5.14 9.09 3.64
CA ILE A 303 4.85 8.62 2.28
C ILE A 303 6.03 8.92 1.34
N PHE A 304 6.58 10.13 1.37
CA PHE A 304 7.78 10.50 0.60
C PHE A 304 8.99 9.61 0.92
N ASP A 305 9.17 9.23 2.19
CA ASP A 305 10.22 8.31 2.63
C ASP A 305 10.06 6.91 2.00
N GLY A 306 8.85 6.60 1.52
CA GLY A 306 8.53 5.37 0.81
C GLY A 306 7.83 4.33 1.66
N ALA A 307 7.05 4.73 2.67
CA ALA A 307 6.24 3.81 3.46
C ALA A 307 5.21 3.06 2.59
N ASP A 308 5.04 1.75 2.83
CA ASP A 308 3.96 0.99 2.19
C ASP A 308 2.62 1.28 2.84
N CYS A 309 2.62 1.49 4.16
CA CYS A 309 1.43 1.71 4.95
C CYS A 309 1.60 2.88 5.93
N VAL A 310 0.49 3.57 6.19
CA VAL A 310 0.32 4.50 7.31
C VAL A 310 -0.79 4.00 8.23
N MET A 311 -0.64 4.15 9.55
CA MET A 311 -1.53 3.54 10.54
C MET A 311 -2.15 4.52 11.53
N LEU A 312 -3.48 4.46 11.65
CA LEU A 312 -4.25 5.15 12.69
C LEU A 312 -4.43 4.25 13.93
N SER A 313 -4.21 4.85 15.09
CA SER A 313 -4.28 4.23 16.41
C SER A 313 -5.53 4.69 17.15
N GLY A 314 -5.40 5.71 18.01
CA GLY A 314 -6.50 6.24 18.81
C GLY A 314 -7.58 6.90 17.96
N GLU A 315 -7.20 7.46 16.81
CA GLU A 315 -8.05 8.22 15.90
C GLU A 315 -9.27 7.40 15.46
N THR A 316 -9.07 6.12 15.12
CA THR A 316 -10.14 5.20 14.72
C THR A 316 -10.66 4.34 15.87
N ALA A 317 -9.83 4.04 16.87
CA ALA A 317 -10.22 3.14 17.96
C ALA A 317 -11.14 3.80 18.99
N GLY A 318 -10.81 5.02 19.44
CA GLY A 318 -11.51 5.75 20.49
C GLY A 318 -11.85 7.20 20.14
N GLY A 319 -11.45 7.67 18.96
CA GLY A 319 -11.63 9.04 18.52
C GLY A 319 -13.06 9.42 18.14
N ARG A 320 -13.32 10.73 18.11
CA ARG A 320 -14.62 11.31 17.72
C ARG A 320 -14.86 11.29 16.21
N TYR A 321 -13.79 11.23 15.41
CA TYR A 321 -13.83 11.39 13.95
C TYR A 321 -13.14 10.22 13.21
N PRO A 322 -13.55 8.95 13.46
CA PRO A 322 -12.82 7.79 12.97
C PRO A 322 -12.88 7.65 11.43
N VAL A 323 -14.03 7.89 10.81
CA VAL A 323 -14.20 7.78 9.35
C VAL A 323 -13.49 8.91 8.64
N GLU A 324 -13.60 10.13 9.19
CA GLU A 324 -12.93 11.32 8.67
C GLU A 324 -11.41 11.20 8.76
N SER A 325 -10.88 10.54 9.79
CA SER A 325 -9.44 10.30 9.92
C SER A 325 -8.91 9.39 8.80
N VAL A 326 -9.63 8.31 8.46
CA VAL A 326 -9.30 7.47 7.31
C VAL A 326 -9.39 8.25 6.00
N ALA A 327 -10.47 9.02 5.81
CA ALA A 327 -10.65 9.84 4.61
C ALA A 327 -9.56 10.92 4.47
N MET A 328 -9.08 11.47 5.59
CA MET A 328 -8.01 12.45 5.60
C MET A 328 -6.67 11.82 5.19
N LEU A 329 -6.33 10.63 5.72
CA LEU A 329 -5.15 9.89 5.28
C LEU A 329 -5.22 9.53 3.79
N ASP A 330 -6.38 9.08 3.29
CA ASP A 330 -6.58 8.80 1.86
C ASP A 330 -6.31 10.05 1.01
N LYS A 331 -6.84 11.20 1.45
CA LYS A 331 -6.65 12.48 0.76
C LYS A 331 -5.19 12.93 0.74
N ILE A 332 -4.48 12.82 1.87
CA ILE A 332 -3.06 13.18 1.97
C ILE A 332 -2.23 12.27 1.05
N ALA A 333 -2.46 10.95 1.13
CA ALA A 333 -1.73 9.98 0.33
C ALA A 333 -1.90 10.22 -1.18
N ARG A 334 -3.13 10.43 -1.65
CA ARG A 334 -3.37 10.74 -3.07
C ARG A 334 -2.72 12.05 -3.50
N ALA A 335 -2.79 13.09 -2.67
CA ALA A 335 -2.16 14.37 -2.99
C ALA A 335 -0.63 14.26 -3.12
N VAL A 336 0.02 13.47 -2.24
CA VAL A 336 1.45 13.19 -2.33
C VAL A 336 1.76 12.32 -3.57
N GLU A 337 1.00 11.24 -3.76
CA GLU A 337 1.23 10.27 -4.84
C GLU A 337 1.07 10.88 -6.25
N GLU A 338 0.23 11.90 -6.39
CA GLU A 338 0.00 12.63 -7.64
C GLU A 338 1.03 13.74 -7.90
N SER A 339 1.90 14.04 -6.93
CA SER A 339 2.89 15.12 -7.04
C SER A 339 4.07 14.74 -7.94
N GLU A 340 4.66 15.73 -8.61
CA GLU A 340 5.87 15.52 -9.43
C GLU A 340 7.06 15.13 -8.57
N GLU A 341 7.14 15.67 -7.35
CA GLU A 341 8.14 15.37 -6.34
C GLU A 341 8.14 13.88 -6.01
N TYR A 342 6.98 13.30 -5.72
CA TYR A 342 6.88 11.89 -5.37
C TYR A 342 7.22 10.98 -6.56
N ARG A 343 6.80 11.37 -7.76
CA ARG A 343 7.18 10.66 -9.00
C ARG A 343 8.69 10.62 -9.19
N LYS A 344 9.39 11.73 -8.94
CA LYS A 344 10.87 11.80 -9.00
C LYS A 344 11.52 10.88 -7.97
N GLU A 345 11.02 10.87 -6.73
CA GLU A 345 11.52 9.96 -5.68
C GLU A 345 11.34 8.48 -6.07
N CYS A 346 10.19 8.10 -6.61
CA CYS A 346 9.96 6.73 -7.09
C CYS A 346 10.91 6.34 -8.24
N GLN A 347 11.14 7.25 -9.19
CA GLN A 347 12.10 7.03 -10.27
C GLN A 347 13.53 6.91 -9.75
N ALA A 348 13.93 7.80 -8.82
CA ALA A 348 15.24 7.73 -8.17
C ALA A 348 15.42 6.40 -7.42
N HIS A 349 14.39 5.93 -6.70
CA HIS A 349 14.37 4.62 -6.05
C HIS A 349 14.60 3.49 -7.04
N PHE A 350 13.94 3.51 -8.20
CA PHE A 350 14.16 2.50 -9.24
C PHE A 350 15.60 2.49 -9.76
N TYR A 351 16.15 3.66 -10.11
CA TYR A 351 17.48 3.76 -10.74
C TYR A 351 18.64 3.50 -9.78
N ALA A 352 18.48 3.78 -8.49
CA ALA A 352 19.49 3.44 -7.47
C ALA A 352 19.82 1.94 -7.42
N ARG A 353 18.94 1.09 -7.99
CA ARG A 353 18.97 -0.38 -7.86
C ARG A 353 19.34 -1.11 -9.13
N ARG A 354 19.93 -0.39 -10.08
CA ARG A 354 20.31 -0.92 -11.40
C ARG A 354 21.26 -2.12 -11.32
N ASN A 355 22.05 -2.23 -10.25
CA ASN A 355 23.09 -3.25 -10.05
C ASN A 355 22.76 -4.32 -8.99
N ASP A 356 21.55 -4.31 -8.41
CA ASP A 356 21.23 -5.06 -7.19
C ASP A 356 20.93 -6.56 -7.38
N THR A 357 20.88 -7.13 -8.60
CA THR A 357 20.26 -8.47 -8.75
C THR A 357 21.01 -9.49 -9.58
N SER A 358 21.14 -10.68 -8.99
CA SER A 358 21.48 -11.96 -9.63
C SER A 358 20.26 -12.88 -9.90
N ASP A 359 19.06 -12.55 -9.39
CA ASP A 359 17.85 -13.39 -9.51
C ASP A 359 16.96 -13.03 -10.72
N MET A 360 16.48 -14.05 -11.42
CA MET A 360 15.68 -13.93 -12.65
C MET A 360 14.34 -13.22 -12.41
N GLY A 361 13.65 -13.50 -11.29
CA GLY A 361 12.35 -12.92 -11.00
C GLY A 361 12.40 -11.39 -10.88
N HIS A 362 13.46 -10.87 -10.24
CA HIS A 362 13.67 -9.44 -10.12
C HIS A 362 14.06 -8.78 -11.45
N ALA A 363 14.85 -9.46 -12.29
CA ALA A 363 15.18 -8.97 -13.62
C ALA A 363 13.92 -8.80 -14.50
N ILE A 364 13.02 -9.78 -14.44
CA ILE A 364 11.75 -9.74 -15.18
C ILE A 364 10.80 -8.69 -14.61
N ALA A 365 10.74 -8.51 -13.29
CA ALA A 365 9.96 -7.44 -12.67
C ALA A 365 10.47 -6.03 -13.05
N ARG A 366 11.80 -5.83 -13.11
CA ARG A 366 12.37 -4.60 -13.66
C ARG A 366 12.03 -4.40 -15.13
N ALA A 367 12.12 -5.45 -15.94
CA ALA A 367 11.72 -5.36 -17.35
C ALA A 367 10.24 -4.99 -17.48
N ALA A 368 9.37 -5.53 -16.62
CA ALA A 368 7.95 -5.16 -16.60
C ALA A 368 7.74 -3.68 -16.25
N TYR A 369 8.50 -3.11 -15.30
CA TYR A 369 8.50 -1.67 -15.02
C TYR A 369 8.88 -0.87 -16.27
N VAL A 370 10.03 -1.17 -16.87
CA VAL A 370 10.58 -0.39 -18.01
C VAL A 370 9.62 -0.46 -19.20
N VAL A 371 9.16 -1.66 -19.55
CA VAL A 371 8.22 -1.86 -20.65
C VAL A 371 6.91 -1.15 -20.37
N ALA A 372 6.38 -1.19 -19.15
CA ALA A 372 5.14 -0.51 -18.81
C ALA A 372 5.24 1.01 -18.93
N ASP A 373 6.39 1.58 -18.54
CA ASP A 373 6.67 3.01 -18.68
C ASP A 373 6.81 3.43 -20.15
N GLU A 374 7.64 2.72 -20.93
CA GLU A 374 7.93 3.04 -22.32
C GLU A 374 6.70 2.93 -23.24
N VAL A 375 5.83 1.93 -23.01
CA VAL A 375 4.63 1.76 -23.85
C VAL A 375 3.45 2.62 -23.41
N GLY A 376 3.60 3.38 -22.31
CA GLY A 376 2.51 4.15 -21.71
C GLY A 376 1.38 3.25 -21.20
N ALA A 377 1.72 2.13 -20.56
CA ALA A 377 0.71 1.22 -20.01
C ALA A 377 -0.02 1.87 -18.83
N SER A 378 -1.31 1.60 -18.68
CA SER A 378 -2.07 2.07 -17.51
C SER A 378 -1.80 1.21 -16.28
N ALA A 379 -1.52 -0.08 -16.47
CA ALA A 379 -1.35 -1.04 -15.39
C ALA A 379 -0.39 -2.18 -15.73
N ILE A 380 0.20 -2.75 -14.67
CA ILE A 380 0.89 -4.03 -14.66
C ILE A 380 -0.03 -5.07 -14.00
N ILE A 381 -0.53 -6.02 -14.79
CA ILE A 381 -1.39 -7.11 -14.33
C ILE A 381 -0.52 -8.31 -13.94
N ALA A 382 -0.60 -8.74 -12.69
CA ALA A 382 0.23 -9.80 -12.13
C ALA A 382 -0.65 -10.95 -11.59
N PRO A 383 -0.99 -11.96 -12.43
CA PRO A 383 -1.60 -13.19 -11.96
C PRO A 383 -0.67 -13.91 -10.98
N SER A 384 -1.17 -14.27 -9.78
CA SER A 384 -0.35 -14.89 -8.75
C SER A 384 -1.14 -15.80 -7.82
N LEU A 385 -0.67 -17.05 -7.69
CA LEU A 385 -1.22 -18.03 -6.75
C LEU A 385 -0.81 -17.77 -5.30
N ARG A 386 0.41 -17.26 -5.08
CA ARG A 386 1.01 -17.05 -3.74
C ARG A 386 1.33 -15.60 -3.41
N GLY A 387 1.13 -14.69 -4.37
CA GLY A 387 1.36 -13.25 -4.22
C GLY A 387 2.80 -12.79 -4.44
N ASN A 388 3.76 -13.67 -4.77
CA ASN A 388 5.17 -13.28 -4.85
C ASN A 388 5.46 -12.25 -5.96
N SER A 389 4.85 -12.44 -7.13
CA SER A 389 5.04 -11.59 -8.32
C SER A 389 4.62 -10.13 -8.07
N PRO A 390 3.40 -9.83 -7.57
CA PRO A 390 3.03 -8.45 -7.24
C PRO A 390 3.85 -7.84 -6.10
N ARG A 391 4.36 -8.64 -5.14
CA ARG A 391 5.25 -8.14 -4.09
C ARG A 391 6.55 -7.58 -4.65
N VAL A 392 7.21 -8.33 -5.53
CA VAL A 392 8.45 -7.86 -6.18
C VAL A 392 8.18 -6.67 -7.10
N LEU A 393 7.05 -6.61 -7.80
CA LEU A 393 6.70 -5.42 -8.59
C LEU A 393 6.53 -4.17 -7.70
N SER A 394 5.89 -4.32 -6.54
CA SER A 394 5.68 -3.24 -5.56
C SER A 394 6.99 -2.61 -5.08
N GLN A 395 8.06 -3.40 -4.98
CA GLN A 395 9.39 -2.94 -4.60
C GLN A 395 9.92 -1.85 -5.54
N PHE A 396 9.65 -1.96 -6.84
CA PHE A 396 10.16 -1.02 -7.85
C PHE A 396 9.36 0.27 -7.94
N ARG A 397 8.29 0.41 -7.14
CA ARG A 397 7.43 1.58 -7.06
C ARG A 397 6.99 2.13 -8.44
N PRO A 398 6.42 1.30 -9.34
CA PRO A 398 5.96 1.75 -10.66
C PRO A 398 4.87 2.82 -10.55
N GLN A 399 4.88 3.76 -11.50
CA GLN A 399 3.81 4.74 -11.64
C GLN A 399 2.50 4.07 -12.03
N GLN A 400 2.59 3.03 -12.87
CA GLN A 400 1.48 2.20 -13.30
C GLN A 400 0.86 1.43 -12.12
N ASP A 401 -0.45 1.15 -12.22
CA ASP A 401 -1.16 0.39 -11.20
C ASP A 401 -0.74 -1.09 -11.22
N ILE A 402 -0.47 -1.68 -10.05
CA ILE A 402 -0.19 -3.11 -9.96
C ILE A 402 -1.50 -3.82 -9.63
N ILE A 403 -2.06 -4.54 -10.60
CA ILE A 403 -3.28 -5.31 -10.43
C ILE A 403 -2.90 -6.76 -10.16
N ALA A 404 -2.98 -7.19 -8.91
CA ALA A 404 -2.69 -8.56 -8.52
C ALA A 404 -3.93 -9.42 -8.68
N VAL A 405 -3.88 -10.42 -9.57
CA VAL A 405 -5.02 -11.30 -9.81
C VAL A 405 -4.77 -12.64 -9.13
N THR A 406 -5.66 -13.05 -8.22
CA THR A 406 -5.45 -14.27 -7.43
C THR A 406 -6.73 -15.09 -7.24
N VAL A 407 -6.58 -16.38 -7.01
CA VAL A 407 -7.67 -17.30 -6.67
C VAL A 407 -7.86 -17.45 -5.16
N SER A 408 -6.94 -16.93 -4.35
CA SER A 408 -6.93 -17.12 -2.89
C SER A 408 -7.37 -15.86 -2.16
N ASP A 409 -8.42 -15.96 -1.33
CA ASP A 409 -8.89 -14.83 -0.50
C ASP A 409 -7.82 -14.41 0.52
N ARG A 410 -7.05 -15.37 1.03
CA ARG A 410 -5.92 -15.09 1.92
C ARG A 410 -4.84 -14.28 1.22
N VAL A 411 -4.45 -14.68 0.00
CA VAL A 411 -3.44 -13.93 -0.77
C VAL A 411 -3.97 -12.54 -1.14
N GLN A 412 -5.25 -12.43 -1.50
CA GLN A 412 -5.88 -11.14 -1.77
C GLN A 412 -5.73 -10.19 -0.57
N ARG A 413 -6.10 -10.65 0.63
CA ARG A 413 -5.97 -9.84 1.85
C ARG A 413 -4.52 -9.58 2.23
N GLN A 414 -3.64 -10.57 2.13
CA GLN A 414 -2.21 -10.39 2.43
C GLN A 414 -1.49 -9.42 1.48
N LEU A 415 -2.04 -9.16 0.29
CA LEU A 415 -1.48 -8.17 -0.63
C LEU A 415 -1.90 -6.73 -0.29
N LEU A 416 -2.88 -6.54 0.59
CA LEU A 416 -3.36 -5.21 1.02
C LEU A 416 -2.37 -4.43 1.89
N ILE A 417 -1.22 -5.02 2.25
CA ILE A 417 -0.11 -4.35 2.95
C ILE A 417 0.94 -3.78 1.99
N HIS A 418 0.98 -4.23 0.73
CA HIS A 418 2.02 -3.84 -0.20
C HIS A 418 1.64 -2.58 -0.97
N TRP A 419 2.55 -1.62 -1.04
CA TRP A 419 2.36 -0.37 -1.77
C TRP A 419 1.96 -0.62 -3.24
N GLY A 420 1.00 0.15 -3.75
CA GLY A 420 0.63 0.16 -5.17
C GLY A 420 -0.10 -1.09 -5.67
N VAL A 421 -0.25 -2.13 -4.84
CA VAL A 421 -0.90 -3.38 -5.22
C VAL A 421 -2.41 -3.30 -4.96
N THR A 422 -3.20 -3.59 -6.00
CA THR A 422 -4.65 -3.74 -5.93
C THR A 422 -5.02 -5.19 -6.22
N PRO A 423 -5.41 -5.97 -5.20
CA PRO A 423 -5.67 -7.38 -5.37
C PRO A 423 -7.13 -7.67 -5.75
N ILE A 424 -7.34 -8.38 -6.84
CA ILE A 424 -8.65 -8.81 -7.34
C ILE A 424 -8.74 -10.33 -7.42
N LYS A 425 -9.95 -10.85 -7.18
CA LYS A 425 -10.25 -12.28 -7.22
C LYS A 425 -10.58 -12.73 -8.64
N THR A 426 -10.15 -13.94 -8.97
CA THR A 426 -10.54 -14.64 -10.20
C THR A 426 -10.77 -16.12 -9.94
N GLU A 427 -11.29 -16.81 -10.94
CA GLU A 427 -11.42 -18.26 -10.96
C GLU A 427 -10.11 -18.92 -11.41
N PHE A 428 -9.88 -20.16 -10.95
CA PHE A 428 -8.68 -20.90 -11.33
C PHE A 428 -8.72 -21.30 -12.81
N ALA A 429 -7.58 -21.16 -13.49
CA ALA A 429 -7.38 -21.58 -14.86
C ALA A 429 -6.28 -22.65 -14.91
N ASN A 430 -6.48 -23.66 -15.76
CA ASN A 430 -5.59 -24.82 -15.86
C ASN A 430 -4.41 -24.61 -16.84
N ASP A 431 -4.47 -23.57 -17.66
CA ASP A 431 -3.43 -23.21 -18.62
C ASP A 431 -3.09 -21.71 -18.54
N SER A 432 -1.90 -21.38 -19.04
CA SER A 432 -1.32 -20.03 -18.88
C SER A 432 -2.02 -18.97 -19.71
N ASP A 433 -2.54 -19.32 -20.89
CA ASP A 433 -3.25 -18.37 -21.74
C ASP A 433 -4.61 -18.02 -21.12
N ALA A 434 -5.38 -19.01 -20.68
CA ALA A 434 -6.62 -18.79 -19.96
C ALA A 434 -6.42 -18.01 -18.66
N MET A 435 -5.33 -18.27 -17.92
CA MET A 435 -4.97 -17.48 -16.73
C MET A 435 -4.77 -16.01 -17.07
N ILE A 436 -3.99 -15.70 -18.12
CA ILE A 436 -3.72 -14.32 -18.56
C ILE A 436 -5.01 -13.65 -19.05
N GLN A 437 -5.79 -14.31 -19.89
CA GLN A 437 -7.03 -13.77 -20.43
C GLN A 437 -8.06 -13.52 -19.32
N ASN A 438 -8.19 -14.44 -18.36
CA ASN A 438 -9.04 -14.23 -17.20
C ASN A 438 -8.58 -13.04 -16.37
N ALA A 439 -7.27 -12.89 -16.14
CA ALA A 439 -6.72 -11.76 -15.40
C ALA A 439 -7.03 -10.41 -16.08
N ILE A 440 -6.87 -10.32 -17.40
CA ILE A 440 -7.24 -9.14 -18.18
C ILE A 440 -8.75 -8.86 -18.08
N ARG A 441 -9.58 -9.89 -18.28
CA ARG A 441 -11.04 -9.80 -18.23
C ARG A 441 -11.55 -9.29 -16.89
N VAL A 442 -11.05 -9.83 -15.77
CA VAL A 442 -11.48 -9.36 -14.43
C VAL A 442 -10.96 -7.95 -14.12
N SER A 443 -9.78 -7.60 -14.63
CA SER A 443 -9.23 -6.24 -14.50
C SER A 443 -10.11 -5.21 -15.24
N LEU A 444 -10.56 -5.54 -16.45
CA LEU A 444 -11.52 -4.73 -17.22
C LEU A 444 -12.87 -4.63 -16.50
N ALA A 445 -13.43 -5.75 -16.05
CA ALA A 445 -14.73 -5.79 -15.38
C ALA A 445 -14.76 -4.98 -14.07
N SER A 446 -13.63 -4.93 -13.35
CA SER A 446 -13.50 -4.20 -12.09
C SER A 446 -13.34 -2.68 -12.26
N GLY A 447 -13.07 -2.22 -13.49
CA GLY A 447 -12.92 -0.81 -13.86
C GLY A 447 -11.55 -0.19 -13.53
N TYR A 448 -10.54 -1.03 -13.25
CA TYR A 448 -9.15 -0.59 -13.03
C TYR A 448 -8.39 -0.35 -14.34
N VAL A 449 -8.80 -1.01 -15.44
CA VAL A 449 -8.27 -0.77 -16.79
C VAL A 449 -9.42 -0.52 -17.76
N GLY A 450 -9.18 0.33 -18.75
CA GLY A 450 -10.10 0.65 -19.85
C GLY A 450 -9.97 -0.29 -21.03
N ARG A 451 -11.00 -0.30 -21.90
CA ARG A 451 -11.01 -1.10 -23.15
C ARG A 451 -9.98 -0.65 -24.19
N LEU A 452 -9.32 0.48 -23.99
CA LEU A 452 -8.37 1.06 -24.95
C LEU A 452 -6.98 1.19 -24.33
N ASP A 453 -6.81 0.65 -23.13
CA ASP A 453 -5.55 0.72 -22.41
C ASP A 453 -4.52 -0.23 -23.01
N ARG A 454 -3.27 0.19 -22.92
CA ARG A 454 -2.13 -0.72 -22.97
C ARG A 454 -1.90 -1.24 -21.55
N VAL A 455 -1.71 -2.54 -21.40
CA VAL A 455 -1.38 -3.16 -20.12
C VAL A 455 -0.21 -4.11 -20.29
N VAL A 456 0.58 -4.26 -19.22
CA VAL A 456 1.69 -5.22 -19.18
C VAL A 456 1.31 -6.36 -18.26
N THR A 457 1.40 -7.60 -18.72
CA THR A 457 1.28 -8.76 -17.84
C THR A 457 2.65 -9.27 -17.42
N ALA A 458 2.84 -9.53 -16.13
CA ALA A 458 4.07 -10.07 -15.58
C ALA A 458 3.75 -11.31 -14.72
N ALA A 459 4.16 -12.49 -15.17
CA ALA A 459 3.73 -13.77 -14.60
C ALA A 459 4.82 -14.86 -14.63
N GLY A 460 4.62 -15.89 -13.81
CA GLY A 460 5.33 -17.17 -13.92
C GLY A 460 4.53 -18.12 -14.80
N ILE A 461 5.14 -18.61 -15.88
CA ILE A 461 4.55 -19.56 -16.83
C ILE A 461 5.38 -20.85 -16.83
N PRO A 462 4.76 -22.04 -16.73
CA PRO A 462 3.32 -22.33 -16.67
C PRO A 462 2.65 -21.88 -15.35
N VAL A 463 1.32 -21.99 -15.21
CA VAL A 463 0.53 -21.49 -14.05
C VAL A 463 1.12 -21.85 -12.68
N ASN A 464 1.73 -23.03 -12.55
CA ASN A 464 2.40 -23.49 -11.33
C ASN A 464 3.93 -23.50 -11.47
N SER A 465 4.49 -22.49 -12.14
CA SER A 465 5.93 -22.34 -12.36
C SER A 465 6.70 -22.32 -11.04
N PRO A 466 7.83 -23.05 -10.93
CA PRO A 466 8.71 -22.95 -9.78
C PRO A 466 9.43 -21.59 -9.71
N ILE A 467 9.53 -20.88 -10.84
CA ILE A 467 10.07 -19.53 -10.93
C ILE A 467 8.90 -18.55 -10.80
N MET A 468 9.03 -17.60 -9.87
CA MET A 468 7.97 -16.67 -9.52
C MET A 468 7.50 -15.75 -10.66
N MET A 469 8.42 -15.38 -11.57
CA MET A 469 8.16 -14.54 -12.72
C MET A 469 9.22 -14.81 -13.79
N ASN A 470 8.79 -15.16 -15.00
CA ASN A 470 9.69 -15.44 -16.13
C ASN A 470 9.17 -14.86 -17.46
N THR A 471 8.01 -14.20 -17.46
CA THR A 471 7.38 -13.67 -18.67
C THR A 471 6.88 -12.25 -18.43
N VAL A 472 7.15 -11.37 -19.39
CA VAL A 472 6.51 -10.06 -19.56
C VAL A 472 5.84 -10.04 -20.93
N LYS A 473 4.60 -9.55 -21.02
CA LYS A 473 3.89 -9.40 -22.30
C LYS A 473 3.08 -8.11 -22.30
N VAL A 474 3.16 -7.36 -23.39
CA VAL A 474 2.34 -6.17 -23.64
C VAL A 474 1.03 -6.62 -24.27
N HIS A 475 -0.09 -6.06 -23.82
CA HIS A 475 -1.40 -6.27 -24.39
C HIS A 475 -2.05 -4.92 -24.66
N PHE A 476 -2.70 -4.84 -25.81
CA PHE A 476 -3.62 -3.76 -26.13
C PHE A 476 -5.03 -4.29 -25.92
N LEU A 477 -5.84 -3.63 -25.09
CA LEU A 477 -7.16 -4.14 -24.69
C LEU A 477 -8.28 -3.79 -25.67
N GLY A 478 -7.99 -3.00 -26.70
CA GLY A 478 -8.95 -2.63 -27.74
C GLY A 478 -8.99 -3.62 -28.89
N ASN A 479 -10.14 -3.66 -29.57
CA ASN A 479 -10.26 -4.39 -30.83
C ASN A 479 -9.64 -3.56 -31.95
N ILE A 480 -8.49 -4.00 -32.43
CA ILE A 480 -7.89 -3.49 -33.67
C ILE A 480 -8.71 -4.08 -34.82
N LEU A 481 -9.42 -3.21 -35.54
CA LEU A 481 -10.27 -3.60 -36.65
C LEU A 481 -9.48 -3.78 -37.94
N ASN A 482 -8.47 -2.93 -38.17
CA ASN A 482 -7.61 -3.03 -39.34
C ASN A 482 -6.30 -2.22 -39.13
N ARG A 483 -5.37 -2.33 -40.08
CA ARG A 483 -4.07 -1.62 -40.08
C ARG A 483 -3.73 -1.12 -41.48
N GLY A 484 -3.22 0.11 -41.58
CA GLY A 484 -2.67 0.66 -42.82
C GLY A 484 -1.16 0.51 -42.96
N GLN A 485 -0.62 0.99 -44.08
CA GLN A 485 0.83 0.99 -44.36
C GLN A 485 1.40 2.41 -44.47
N PHE A 486 0.54 3.41 -44.53
CA PHE A 486 0.88 4.80 -44.73
C PHE A 486 -0.04 5.68 -43.87
N GLY A 487 0.48 6.72 -43.22
CA GLY A 487 -0.36 7.54 -42.35
C GLY A 487 0.37 8.69 -41.68
N CYS A 488 -0.42 9.53 -41.01
CA CYS A 488 0.05 10.65 -40.20
C CYS A 488 -1.01 11.12 -39.20
N GLY A 489 -0.57 11.85 -38.17
CA GLY A 489 -1.45 12.43 -37.16
C GLY A 489 -1.83 11.45 -36.04
N LYS A 490 -2.01 11.96 -34.83
CA LYS A 490 -2.05 11.14 -33.61
C LYS A 490 -3.35 10.38 -33.40
N LEU A 491 -4.45 11.08 -33.14
CA LEU A 491 -5.71 10.41 -32.80
C LEU A 491 -6.89 11.18 -33.39
N GLY A 492 -7.70 10.47 -34.17
CA GLY A 492 -8.93 10.99 -34.76
C GLY A 492 -10.06 10.00 -34.59
N SER A 493 -11.13 10.41 -33.93
CA SER A 493 -12.25 9.53 -33.59
C SER A 493 -13.55 10.07 -34.16
N GLY A 494 -14.34 9.20 -34.78
CA GLY A 494 -15.57 9.65 -35.41
C GLY A 494 -16.37 8.53 -36.07
N ARG A 495 -17.47 8.94 -36.67
CA ARG A 495 -18.37 8.05 -37.41
C ARG A 495 -17.85 7.85 -38.84
N ILE A 496 -17.75 6.60 -39.29
CA ILE A 496 -17.38 6.28 -40.67
C ILE A 496 -18.46 6.80 -41.64
N VAL A 497 -18.01 7.54 -42.64
CA VAL A 497 -18.79 7.92 -43.83
C VAL A 497 -18.08 7.40 -45.06
N LYS A 498 -18.70 6.45 -45.77
CA LYS A 498 -18.14 5.89 -47.00
C LYS A 498 -18.36 6.84 -48.17
N CYS A 499 -17.29 7.12 -48.91
CA CYS A 499 -17.30 8.01 -50.06
C CYS A 499 -16.60 7.31 -51.23
N GLU A 500 -17.26 7.21 -52.38
CA GLU A 500 -16.63 6.60 -53.56
C GLU A 500 -15.54 7.50 -54.16
N ASP A 501 -15.76 8.81 -54.10
CA ASP A 501 -14.88 9.85 -54.63
C ASP A 501 -15.07 11.19 -53.90
N ALA A 502 -14.30 12.22 -54.29
CA ALA A 502 -14.35 13.56 -53.71
C ALA A 502 -15.71 14.24 -53.89
N HIS A 503 -16.44 13.93 -54.96
CA HIS A 503 -17.74 14.51 -55.24
C HIS A 503 -18.83 13.92 -54.32
N SER A 504 -18.81 12.60 -54.12
CA SER A 504 -19.61 11.91 -53.12
C SER A 504 -19.30 12.43 -51.73
N ALA A 505 -18.02 12.61 -51.39
CA ALA A 505 -17.59 13.12 -50.10
C ALA A 505 -18.20 14.50 -49.78
N ARG A 506 -18.15 15.45 -50.71
CA ARG A 506 -18.77 16.79 -50.57
C ARG A 506 -20.28 16.77 -50.29
N ARG A 507 -20.98 15.75 -50.78
CA ARG A 507 -22.44 15.64 -50.59
C ARG A 507 -22.83 14.91 -49.31
N ARG A 508 -21.97 13.99 -48.86
CA ARG A 508 -22.29 13.05 -47.77
C ARG A 508 -21.72 13.47 -46.42
N LEU A 509 -20.56 14.13 -46.42
CA LEU A 509 -19.92 14.60 -45.21
C LEU A 509 -20.62 15.87 -44.69
N ARG A 510 -20.80 15.92 -43.38
CA ARG A 510 -21.28 17.10 -42.64
C ARG A 510 -20.14 18.06 -42.33
N LEU A 511 -18.91 17.56 -42.29
CA LEU A 511 -17.71 18.36 -42.01
C LEU A 511 -17.79 19.09 -40.65
N ASP A 512 -18.33 18.41 -39.64
CA ASP A 512 -18.54 18.92 -38.28
C ASP A 512 -17.41 18.56 -37.31
N GLY A 513 -16.32 17.96 -37.81
CA GLY A 513 -15.19 17.49 -37.01
C GLY A 513 -15.43 16.14 -36.32
N GLY A 514 -16.59 15.50 -36.50
CA GLY A 514 -16.94 14.22 -35.87
C GLY A 514 -16.98 13.01 -36.83
N GLU A 515 -16.53 13.18 -38.07
CA GLU A 515 -16.63 12.18 -39.13
C GLU A 515 -15.26 11.65 -39.56
N ILE A 516 -15.22 10.34 -39.84
CA ILE A 516 -14.10 9.64 -40.46
C ILE A 516 -14.49 9.34 -41.90
N MET A 517 -13.81 9.93 -42.87
CA MET A 517 -14.06 9.62 -44.28
C MET A 517 -13.37 8.31 -44.66
N LEU A 518 -14.13 7.35 -45.20
CA LEU A 518 -13.59 6.11 -45.77
C LEU A 518 -13.75 6.13 -47.29
N THR A 519 -12.63 6.10 -48.02
CA THR A 519 -12.62 6.11 -49.49
C THR A 519 -11.71 5.03 -50.06
N ARG A 520 -11.95 4.62 -51.31
CA ARG A 520 -11.05 3.68 -52.00
C ARG A 520 -9.77 4.34 -52.47
N GLY A 521 -9.84 5.61 -52.88
CA GLY A 521 -8.70 6.37 -53.36
C GLY A 521 -8.74 7.80 -52.86
N PHE A 522 -7.58 8.40 -52.70
CA PHE A 522 -7.43 9.75 -52.18
C PHE A 522 -6.49 10.56 -53.06
N THR A 523 -6.88 11.78 -53.40
CA THR A 523 -6.18 12.65 -54.37
C THR A 523 -6.29 14.10 -53.91
N LYS A 524 -5.57 15.02 -54.60
CA LYS A 524 -5.58 16.46 -54.27
C LYS A 524 -6.98 17.08 -54.20
N GLU A 525 -7.97 16.52 -54.88
CA GLU A 525 -9.35 17.00 -54.87
C GLU A 525 -10.06 16.84 -53.50
N HIS A 526 -9.54 15.96 -52.65
CA HIS A 526 -10.07 15.66 -51.32
C HIS A 526 -9.49 16.57 -50.23
N LEU A 527 -8.31 17.18 -50.46
CA LEU A 527 -7.62 18.00 -49.46
C LEU A 527 -8.49 19.11 -48.83
N PRO A 528 -9.34 19.84 -49.58
CA PRO A 528 -10.19 20.87 -48.98
C PRO A 528 -11.24 20.35 -47.98
N LEU A 529 -11.47 19.04 -47.93
CA LEU A 529 -12.43 18.42 -47.00
C LEU A 529 -11.82 18.10 -45.63
N LEU A 530 -10.48 18.08 -45.53
CA LEU A 530 -9.79 17.59 -44.33
C LEU A 530 -10.02 18.48 -43.10
N GLU A 531 -10.24 19.79 -43.29
CA GLU A 531 -10.45 20.74 -42.19
C GLU A 531 -11.68 20.40 -41.32
N GLY A 532 -12.70 19.75 -41.89
CA GLY A 532 -13.93 19.38 -41.19
C GLY A 532 -14.00 17.91 -40.75
N LEU A 533 -12.90 17.16 -40.85
CA LEU A 533 -12.89 15.72 -40.53
C LEU A 533 -12.05 15.44 -39.28
N ALA A 534 -12.47 14.40 -38.54
CA ALA A 534 -11.65 13.83 -37.47
C ALA A 534 -10.53 12.94 -38.04
N GLY A 535 -10.75 12.35 -39.22
CA GLY A 535 -9.78 11.45 -39.83
C GLY A 535 -10.20 10.89 -41.17
N VAL A 536 -9.28 10.18 -41.82
CA VAL A 536 -9.47 9.58 -43.15
C VAL A 536 -8.87 8.18 -43.20
N ILE A 537 -9.65 7.25 -43.76
CA ILE A 537 -9.22 5.89 -44.13
C ILE A 537 -9.21 5.77 -45.65
N VAL A 538 -8.10 5.31 -46.23
CA VAL A 538 -7.97 5.05 -47.66
C VAL A 538 -7.61 3.58 -47.90
N GLU A 539 -8.40 2.89 -48.73
CA GLU A 539 -8.17 1.47 -49.02
C GLU A 539 -6.92 1.24 -49.88
N ASN A 540 -6.73 2.04 -50.93
CA ASN A 540 -5.62 1.89 -51.88
C ASN A 540 -4.51 2.92 -51.64
N GLU A 541 -3.42 2.74 -52.38
CA GLU A 541 -2.29 3.67 -52.41
C GLU A 541 -2.72 5.10 -52.79
N THR A 542 -2.13 6.08 -52.10
CA THR A 542 -2.36 7.50 -52.34
C THR A 542 -1.13 8.12 -53.00
N PRO A 543 -1.27 8.98 -54.03
CA PRO A 543 -0.15 9.68 -54.64
C PRO A 543 0.34 10.88 -53.80
N LEU A 544 -0.23 11.10 -52.60
CA LEU A 544 0.08 12.24 -51.73
C LEU A 544 1.00 11.82 -50.59
N SER A 545 1.94 12.70 -50.25
CA SER A 545 2.82 12.51 -49.12
C SER A 545 2.13 12.87 -47.79
N PRO A 546 2.65 12.43 -46.63
CA PRO A 546 2.16 12.86 -45.33
C PRO A 546 2.23 14.38 -45.17
N GLU A 547 3.26 15.01 -45.73
CA GLU A 547 3.44 16.46 -45.73
C GLU A 547 2.32 17.18 -46.49
N ASP A 548 1.90 16.65 -47.66
CA ASP A 548 0.77 17.20 -48.40
C ASP A 548 -0.53 17.15 -47.59
N ILE A 549 -0.76 16.04 -46.86
CA ILE A 549 -1.96 15.82 -46.05
C ILE A 549 -1.96 16.73 -44.81
N GLN A 550 -0.84 16.76 -44.08
CA GLN A 550 -0.68 17.60 -42.89
C GLN A 550 -0.66 19.10 -43.22
N SER A 551 -0.26 19.49 -44.43
CA SER A 551 -0.37 20.89 -44.88
C SER A 551 -1.82 21.37 -44.99
N ALA A 552 -2.76 20.46 -45.25
CA ALA A 552 -4.18 20.76 -45.37
C ALA A 552 -4.93 20.67 -44.03
N ASN A 553 -4.54 19.73 -43.15
CA ASN A 553 -4.96 19.70 -41.76
C ASN A 553 -3.85 19.05 -40.90
N PRO A 554 -3.11 19.82 -40.09
CA PRO A 554 -2.01 19.30 -39.28
C PRO A 554 -2.42 18.24 -38.26
N ASP A 555 -3.69 18.29 -37.81
CA ASP A 555 -4.20 17.47 -36.72
C ASP A 555 -5.00 16.25 -37.21
N ILE A 556 -5.15 16.07 -38.54
CA ILE A 556 -5.93 14.97 -39.11
C ILE A 556 -5.25 13.62 -38.83
N ALA A 557 -6.01 12.65 -38.31
CA ALA A 557 -5.57 11.27 -38.29
C ALA A 557 -5.84 10.63 -39.67
N PHE A 558 -4.78 10.29 -40.40
CA PHE A 558 -4.87 9.71 -41.73
C PHE A 558 -4.23 8.33 -41.73
N ILE A 559 -4.94 7.34 -42.30
CA ILE A 559 -4.42 6.00 -42.52
C ILE A 559 -4.78 5.55 -43.94
N GLY A 560 -3.78 5.36 -44.79
CA GLY A 560 -3.90 4.85 -46.14
C GLY A 560 -3.42 3.40 -46.28
N GLU A 561 -3.72 2.82 -47.44
CA GLU A 561 -3.40 1.43 -47.79
C GLU A 561 -3.97 0.42 -46.79
N VAL A 562 -5.22 0.65 -46.39
CA VAL A 562 -5.92 -0.22 -45.44
C VAL A 562 -6.65 -1.32 -46.23
N PRO A 563 -6.18 -2.57 -46.18
CA PRO A 563 -6.70 -3.65 -47.02
C PRO A 563 -8.19 -3.90 -46.72
N ASP A 564 -8.97 -4.03 -47.79
CA ASP A 564 -10.41 -4.35 -47.75
C ASP A 564 -11.27 -3.40 -46.91
N ALA A 565 -10.77 -2.21 -46.56
CA ALA A 565 -11.45 -1.29 -45.63
C ALA A 565 -12.86 -0.93 -46.08
N TYR A 566 -13.06 -0.63 -47.36
CA TYR A 566 -14.34 -0.21 -47.91
C TYR A 566 -15.39 -1.34 -47.86
N THR A 567 -14.95 -2.61 -47.88
CA THR A 567 -15.85 -3.76 -47.76
C THR A 567 -16.08 -4.18 -46.32
N THR A 568 -15.04 -4.11 -45.48
CA THR A 568 -15.03 -4.65 -44.12
C THR A 568 -15.71 -3.71 -43.11
N PHE A 569 -15.47 -2.40 -43.21
CA PHE A 569 -16.09 -1.45 -42.28
C PHE A 569 -17.55 -1.20 -42.63
N GLU A 570 -18.43 -1.06 -41.64
CA GLU A 570 -19.82 -0.70 -41.86
C GLU A 570 -20.01 0.83 -41.96
N GLU A 571 -21.01 1.25 -42.74
CA GLU A 571 -21.42 2.66 -42.77
C GLU A 571 -21.93 3.09 -41.39
N ASN A 572 -21.60 4.31 -40.95
CA ASN A 572 -21.98 4.84 -39.64
C ASN A 572 -21.36 4.15 -38.42
N PHE A 573 -20.42 3.23 -38.63
CA PHE A 573 -19.70 2.59 -37.53
C PHE A 573 -18.72 3.59 -36.90
N TYR A 574 -18.58 3.58 -35.58
CA TYR A 574 -17.66 4.48 -34.89
C TYR A 574 -16.28 3.83 -34.77
N VAL A 575 -15.25 4.56 -35.18
CA VAL A 575 -13.86 4.12 -35.12
C VAL A 575 -12.96 5.24 -34.63
N SER A 576 -11.78 4.83 -34.20
CA SER A 576 -10.68 5.74 -33.86
C SER A 576 -9.46 5.35 -34.66
N LEU A 577 -8.79 6.35 -35.23
CA LEU A 577 -7.60 6.20 -36.04
C LEU A 577 -6.41 6.70 -35.25
N ASP A 578 -5.35 5.90 -35.23
CA ASP A 578 -4.02 6.38 -34.86
C ASP A 578 -3.13 6.33 -36.10
N GLY A 579 -2.88 7.51 -36.66
CA GLY A 579 -2.14 7.67 -37.91
C GLY A 579 -0.63 7.55 -37.75
N GLU A 580 -0.10 7.62 -36.52
CA GLU A 580 1.31 7.35 -36.23
C GLU A 580 1.56 5.85 -36.09
N GLU A 581 0.66 5.12 -35.41
CA GLU A 581 0.73 3.66 -35.24
C GLU A 581 0.14 2.88 -36.42
N LEU A 582 -0.60 3.57 -37.30
CA LEU A 582 -1.33 3.04 -38.46
C LEU A 582 -2.46 2.07 -38.10
N LEU A 583 -3.05 2.21 -36.91
CA LEU A 583 -4.06 1.29 -36.38
C LEU A 583 -5.45 1.91 -36.39
N ILE A 584 -6.45 1.09 -36.72
CA ILE A 584 -7.86 1.44 -36.65
C ILE A 584 -8.52 0.66 -35.53
N TYR A 585 -9.12 1.36 -34.59
CA TYR A 585 -9.74 0.79 -33.40
C TYR A 585 -11.26 0.85 -33.45
N GLU A 586 -11.89 -0.12 -32.81
CA GLU A 586 -13.33 -0.11 -32.56
C GLU A 586 -13.73 0.98 -31.56
N GLY A 587 -14.74 1.78 -31.92
CA GLY A 587 -15.34 2.80 -31.05
C GLY A 587 -14.62 4.14 -31.07
N ILE A 588 -14.95 5.01 -30.11
CA ILE A 588 -14.37 6.36 -29.94
C ILE A 588 -13.33 6.32 -28.81
N ILE A 589 -12.09 6.70 -29.13
CA ILE A 589 -11.02 6.98 -28.19
C ILE A 589 -11.03 8.50 -27.98
N THR A 590 -11.26 8.93 -26.74
CA THR A 590 -11.05 10.33 -26.36
C THR A 590 -9.58 10.47 -25.96
N GLY A 591 -8.82 11.31 -26.67
CA GLY A 591 -7.52 11.75 -26.16
C GLY A 591 -7.72 12.47 -24.82
N GLU A 592 -6.86 12.21 -23.85
CA GLU A 592 -6.78 13.04 -22.64
C GLU A 592 -6.31 14.47 -22.96
#